data_AF-A8N4H6-F1
#
_entry.id   AF-A8N4H6-F1
#
_cell.length_a   1.000
_cell.length_b   1.000
_cell.length_c   1.000
_cell.angle_alpha   90.00
_cell.angle_beta   90.00
_cell.angle_gamma   90.00
#
_symmetry.space_group_name_H-M   'P 1'
#
loop_
_entity.id
_entity.type
_entity.pdbx_description
1 polymer ?
#
loop_
_entity_poly.entity_id
_entity_poly.type
_entity_poly.pdbx_seq_one_letter_code
_entity_poly.pdbx_strand_id
1 'polypeptide(L)'
;MLRLGNSGSNLPPSPDNSSSKKRDEYVNDAASSADLEELQKHIERAKSAFQSFLKNIGKDGVRYAQSMSHQVLALLRNGEGCRHIRDYLCRQTAKFQPWRHTIKSSKDEILQFRGVEDILRKIDGYLEEIDRVQGWIDDMETYLFSDAQEFVHAFNTNQLEFQQ
;
A
#
# COMPACT_ATOMS: atom_id res chain seq x y z
N MET A 1 73.66 -71.00 6.01
CA MET A 1 74.09 -69.69 6.55
C MET A 1 72.89 -68.75 6.57
N LEU A 2 72.63 -68.16 7.75
CA LEU A 2 71.87 -66.96 8.09
C LEU A 2 70.33 -66.85 7.81
N ARG A 3 69.65 -66.51 8.91
CA ARG A 3 68.22 -66.24 9.14
C ARG A 3 67.86 -64.75 8.84
N LEU A 4 66.54 -64.50 8.95
CA LEU A 4 65.82 -63.25 9.31
C LEU A 4 65.17 -62.55 8.11
N GLY A 5 63.93 -62.08 8.16
CA GLY A 5 63.01 -61.95 9.28
C GLY A 5 61.61 -61.55 8.82
N ASN A 6 60.66 -61.86 9.71
CA ASN A 6 59.24 -61.60 9.70
C ASN A 6 58.95 -60.09 9.89
N SER A 7 57.97 -59.52 9.20
CA SER A 7 57.28 -58.29 9.64
C SER A 7 55.91 -58.22 8.98
N GLY A 8 54.88 -58.57 9.76
CA GLY A 8 53.50 -58.30 9.44
C GLY A 8 53.19 -56.81 9.54
N SER A 9 52.17 -56.38 8.81
CA SER A 9 51.48 -55.12 9.04
C SER A 9 50.03 -55.30 8.66
N ASN A 10 49.21 -55.54 9.69
CA ASN A 10 47.76 -55.38 9.64
C ASN A 10 47.43 -53.91 9.33
N LEU A 11 46.84 -53.64 8.18
CA LEU A 11 46.20 -52.37 7.88
C LEU A 11 44.69 -52.49 8.16
N PRO A 12 44.08 -51.52 8.87
CA PRO A 12 42.67 -51.55 9.24
C PRO A 12 41.76 -51.33 8.02
N PRO A 13 40.50 -51.83 8.07
CA PRO A 13 39.52 -51.52 7.03
C PRO A 13 39.20 -50.03 7.02
N SER A 14 39.16 -49.45 5.81
CA SER A 14 38.74 -48.06 5.60
C SER A 14 37.30 -47.87 6.06
N PRO A 15 36.99 -46.81 6.82
CA PRO A 15 35.64 -46.56 7.27
C PRO A 15 34.74 -46.14 6.10
N ASP A 16 33.62 -46.85 6.02
CA ASP A 16 32.41 -46.50 5.30
C ASP A 16 32.07 -45.02 5.50
N ASN A 17 32.21 -44.20 4.45
CA ASN A 17 31.75 -42.81 4.47
C ASN A 17 30.35 -42.71 3.86
N SER A 18 29.44 -43.49 4.45
CA SER A 18 28.00 -43.31 4.31
C SER A 18 27.55 -42.23 5.30
N SER A 19 27.64 -40.93 4.93
CA SER A 19 26.83 -39.84 5.51
C SER A 19 27.15 -38.49 4.89
N SER A 20 26.54 -38.19 3.75
CA SER A 20 26.41 -36.82 3.24
C SER A 20 25.09 -36.72 2.49
N LYS A 21 24.01 -36.50 3.24
CA LYS A 21 22.70 -36.03 2.74
C LYS A 21 21.69 -35.92 3.89
N LYS A 22 21.88 -34.97 4.82
CA LYS A 22 20.83 -34.48 5.75
C LYS A 22 21.22 -33.13 6.38
N ARG A 23 21.50 -32.11 5.57
CA ARG A 23 21.67 -30.73 6.11
C ARG A 23 20.93 -29.63 5.36
N ASP A 24 20.32 -29.91 4.21
CA ASP A 24 19.68 -28.86 3.40
C ASP A 24 18.16 -28.74 3.56
N GLU A 25 17.53 -29.60 4.38
CA GLU A 25 16.06 -29.67 4.46
C GLU A 25 15.44 -28.80 5.58
N TYR A 26 16.24 -28.32 6.54
CA TYR A 26 15.73 -27.51 7.66
C TYR A 26 15.88 -25.99 7.50
N VAL A 27 16.66 -25.53 6.50
CA VAL A 27 16.89 -24.10 6.28
C VAL A 27 15.77 -23.47 5.43
N ASN A 28 15.10 -24.26 4.59
CA ASN A 28 14.04 -23.76 3.71
C ASN A 28 12.70 -23.47 4.42
N ASP A 29 12.33 -24.23 5.45
CA ASP A 29 11.03 -24.03 6.14
C ASP A 29 11.01 -22.79 7.03
N ALA A 30 12.11 -22.48 7.73
CA ALA A 30 12.19 -21.31 8.60
C ALA A 30 12.26 -19.99 7.79
N ALA A 31 12.96 -20.00 6.64
CA ALA A 31 13.00 -18.87 5.72
C ALA A 31 11.61 -18.62 5.09
N SER A 32 10.94 -19.68 4.65
CA SER A 32 9.56 -19.60 4.12
C SER A 32 8.57 -19.06 5.17
N SER A 33 8.70 -19.49 6.43
CA SER A 33 7.86 -18.99 7.54
C SER A 33 8.12 -17.51 7.86
N ALA A 34 9.38 -17.07 7.86
CA ALA A 34 9.74 -15.68 8.11
C ALA A 34 9.26 -14.74 6.98
N ASP A 35 9.43 -15.17 5.73
CA ASP A 35 8.96 -14.45 4.54
C ASP A 35 7.43 -14.30 4.55
N LEU A 36 6.71 -15.35 4.95
CA LEU A 36 5.24 -15.30 5.09
C LEU A 36 4.80 -14.35 6.20
N GLU A 37 5.47 -14.33 7.35
CA GLU A 37 5.19 -13.39 8.43
C GLU A 37 5.44 -11.94 8.01
N GLU A 38 6.53 -11.69 7.28
CA GLU A 38 6.87 -10.37 6.76
C GLU A 38 5.85 -9.89 5.73
N LEU A 39 5.51 -10.73 4.74
CA LEU A 39 4.44 -10.48 3.79
C LEU A 39 3.13 -10.10 4.49
N GLN A 40 2.73 -10.87 5.50
CA GLN A 40 1.51 -10.62 6.26
C GLN A 40 1.53 -9.27 6.98
N LYS A 41 2.69 -8.86 7.52
CA LYS A 41 2.85 -7.53 8.16
C LYS A 41 2.62 -6.40 7.16
N HIS A 42 3.17 -6.48 5.95
CA HIS A 42 2.98 -5.45 4.92
C HIS A 42 1.52 -5.34 4.47
N ILE A 43 0.84 -6.48 4.32
CA ILE A 43 -0.59 -6.55 3.97
C ILE A 43 -1.45 -5.89 5.04
N GLU A 44 -1.26 -6.27 6.31
CA GLU A 44 -2.04 -5.68 7.40
C GLU A 44 -1.75 -4.19 7.59
N ARG A 45 -0.51 -3.74 7.33
CA ARG A 45 -0.17 -2.31 7.33
C ARG A 45 -0.93 -1.53 6.26
N ALA A 46 -0.98 -2.03 5.01
CA ALA A 46 -1.73 -1.40 3.92
C ALA A 46 -3.24 -1.37 4.24
N LYS A 47 -3.77 -2.49 4.74
CA LYS A 47 -5.17 -2.61 5.13
C LYS A 47 -5.55 -1.68 6.28
N SER A 48 -4.71 -1.55 7.30
CA SER A 48 -4.93 -0.65 8.45
C SER A 48 -4.94 0.82 8.02
N ALA A 49 -4.04 1.21 7.11
CA ALA A 49 -4.04 2.54 6.52
C ALA A 49 -5.34 2.81 5.74
N PHE A 50 -5.79 1.85 4.93
CA PHE A 50 -7.05 1.99 4.18
C PHE A 50 -8.28 2.01 5.10
N GLN A 51 -8.34 1.18 6.14
CA GLN A 51 -9.40 1.24 7.14
C GLN A 51 -9.43 2.59 7.87
N SER A 52 -8.27 3.18 8.15
CA SER A 52 -8.18 4.53 8.71
C SER A 52 -8.71 5.58 7.74
N PHE A 53 -8.42 5.46 6.44
CA PHE A 53 -9.02 6.30 5.41
C PHE A 53 -10.56 6.20 5.43
N LEU A 54 -11.10 4.97 5.36
CA LEU A 54 -12.55 4.74 5.37
C LEU A 54 -13.24 5.28 6.63
N LYS A 55 -12.57 5.24 7.79
CA LYS A 55 -13.12 5.80 9.03
C LYS A 55 -13.24 7.32 8.98
N ASN A 56 -12.32 8.01 8.32
CA ASN A 56 -12.28 9.48 8.27
C ASN A 56 -13.10 10.05 7.11
N ILE A 57 -13.04 9.39 5.96
CA ILE A 57 -13.67 9.85 4.71
C ILE A 57 -15.06 9.21 4.51
N GLY A 58 -15.29 8.04 5.11
CA GLY A 58 -16.49 7.24 4.89
C GLY A 58 -16.27 6.20 3.80
N LYS A 59 -17.19 5.23 3.75
CA LYS A 59 -17.31 4.31 2.61
C LYS A 59 -17.67 5.13 1.38
N ASP A 60 -17.11 4.82 0.20
CA ASP A 60 -17.27 5.50 -1.10
C ASP A 60 -16.78 6.95 -1.23
N GLY A 61 -16.74 7.71 -0.13
CA GLY A 61 -16.26 9.09 -0.07
C GLY A 61 -17.21 10.14 -0.64
N VAL A 62 -18.38 9.76 -1.15
CA VAL A 62 -19.35 10.68 -1.78
C VAL A 62 -19.86 11.70 -0.76
N ARG A 63 -20.21 11.23 0.44
CA ARG A 63 -20.66 12.11 1.53
C ARG A 63 -19.58 13.11 1.96
N TYR A 64 -18.32 12.71 1.91
CA TYR A 64 -17.20 13.59 2.20
C TYR A 64 -17.08 14.68 1.12
N ALA A 65 -17.10 14.30 -0.16
CA ALA A 65 -17.07 15.25 -1.28
C ALA A 65 -18.25 16.24 -1.27
N GLN A 66 -19.47 15.76 -0.95
CA GLN A 66 -20.64 16.61 -0.76
C GLN A 66 -20.47 17.60 0.39
N SER A 67 -19.96 17.13 1.54
CA SER A 67 -19.67 17.99 2.69
C SER A 67 -18.65 19.08 2.34
N MET A 68 -17.61 18.72 1.59
CA MET A 68 -16.61 19.66 1.10
C MET A 68 -17.21 20.72 0.18
N SER A 69 -18.06 20.32 -0.78
CA SER A 69 -18.76 21.25 -1.68
C SER A 69 -19.65 22.23 -0.90
N HIS A 70 -20.41 21.75 0.07
CA HIS A 70 -21.23 22.62 0.92
C HIS A 70 -20.39 23.63 1.72
N GLN A 71 -19.21 23.23 2.19
CA GLN A 71 -18.30 24.15 2.89
C GLN A 71 -17.71 25.19 1.95
N VAL A 72 -17.33 24.81 0.73
CA VAL A 72 -16.90 25.76 -0.31
C VAL A 72 -18.00 26.78 -0.59
N LEU A 73 -19.24 26.34 -0.80
CA LEU A 73 -20.38 27.25 -1.01
C LEU A 73 -20.60 28.20 0.17
N ALA A 74 -20.43 27.72 1.40
CA ALA A 74 -20.56 28.55 2.59
C ALA A 74 -19.46 29.62 2.66
N LEU A 75 -18.20 29.26 2.35
CA LEU A 75 -17.08 30.21 2.29
C LEU A 75 -17.31 31.26 1.20
N LEU A 76 -17.74 30.86 0.00
CA LEU A 76 -18.10 31.79 -1.08
C LEU A 76 -19.20 32.76 -0.67
N ARG A 77 -20.26 32.28 0.00
CA ARG A 77 -21.35 33.12 0.50
C ARG A 77 -20.89 34.14 1.55
N ASN A 78 -19.85 33.81 2.31
CA ASN A 78 -19.24 34.70 3.30
C ASN A 78 -18.25 35.70 2.67
N GLY A 79 -18.06 35.67 1.34
CA GLY A 79 -17.17 36.58 0.63
C GLY A 79 -15.70 36.17 0.67
N GLU A 80 -15.39 34.93 1.05
CA GLU A 80 -14.02 34.41 1.00
C GLU A 80 -13.53 34.34 -0.45
N GLY A 81 -12.31 34.81 -0.68
CA GLY A 81 -11.70 34.78 -2.01
C GLY A 81 -11.36 33.36 -2.45
N CYS A 82 -11.47 33.06 -3.75
CA CYS A 82 -11.17 31.74 -4.33
C CYS A 82 -9.78 31.20 -3.94
N ARG A 83 -8.79 32.09 -3.79
CA ARG A 83 -7.44 31.71 -3.31
C ARG A 83 -7.48 31.07 -1.91
N HIS A 84 -8.21 31.64 -0.97
CA HIS A 84 -8.30 31.11 0.39
C HIS A 84 -9.05 29.76 0.40
N ILE A 85 -10.11 29.66 -0.38
CA ILE A 85 -10.87 28.41 -0.54
C ILE A 85 -10.01 27.32 -1.17
N ARG A 86 -9.16 27.66 -2.14
CA ARG A 86 -8.18 26.74 -2.71
C ARG A 86 -7.19 26.25 -1.67
N ASP A 87 -6.57 27.16 -0.91
CA ASP A 87 -5.66 26.78 0.18
C ASP A 87 -6.36 25.85 1.19
N TYR A 88 -7.66 26.05 1.43
CA TYR A 88 -8.47 25.16 2.24
C TYR A 88 -8.60 23.75 1.61
N LEU A 89 -8.97 23.64 0.33
CA LEU A 89 -9.08 22.37 -0.38
C LEU A 89 -7.74 21.63 -0.46
N CYS A 90 -6.64 22.32 -0.82
CA CYS A 90 -5.31 21.72 -0.86
C CYS A 90 -4.88 21.15 0.50
N ARG A 91 -5.25 21.83 1.61
CA ARG A 91 -5.00 21.30 2.96
C ARG A 91 -5.82 20.05 3.28
N GLN A 92 -7.02 19.91 2.71
CA GLN A 92 -7.80 18.68 2.87
C GLN A 92 -7.21 17.54 2.05
N THR A 93 -6.86 17.76 0.78
CA THR A 93 -6.26 16.73 -0.08
C THR A 93 -4.88 16.28 0.43
N ALA A 94 -4.09 17.18 1.02
CA ALA A 94 -2.83 16.83 1.66
C ALA A 94 -2.98 15.77 2.78
N LYS A 95 -4.16 15.66 3.42
CA LYS A 95 -4.42 14.65 4.46
C LYS A 95 -4.50 13.22 3.90
N PHE A 96 -4.63 13.06 2.58
CA PHE A 96 -4.71 11.75 1.93
C PHE A 96 -3.31 11.14 1.77
N GLN A 97 -2.27 11.98 1.69
CA GLN A 97 -0.89 11.57 1.42
C GLN A 97 -0.33 10.54 2.41
N PRO A 98 -0.53 10.64 3.73
CA PRO A 98 -0.02 9.63 4.67
C PRO A 98 -0.58 8.22 4.42
N TRP A 99 -1.88 8.10 4.10
CA TRP A 99 -2.49 6.81 3.77
C TRP A 99 -1.96 6.28 2.45
N ARG A 100 -1.94 7.13 1.42
CA ARG A 100 -1.44 6.79 0.09
C ARG A 100 0.02 6.33 0.13
N HIS A 101 0.87 7.06 0.83
CA HIS A 101 2.28 6.74 1.01
C HIS A 101 2.47 5.41 1.74
N THR A 102 1.71 5.17 2.83
CA THR A 102 1.80 3.91 3.58
C THR A 102 1.39 2.72 2.73
N ILE A 103 0.29 2.84 1.97
CA ILE A 103 -0.21 1.76 1.11
C ILE A 103 0.76 1.51 -0.04
N LYS A 104 1.28 2.56 -0.68
CA LYS A 104 2.26 2.45 -1.76
C LYS A 104 3.57 1.81 -1.27
N SER A 105 4.11 2.26 -0.14
CA SER A 105 5.30 1.67 0.46
C SER A 105 5.06 0.19 0.79
N SER A 106 3.92 -0.18 1.39
CA SER A 106 3.58 -1.59 1.60
C SER A 106 3.47 -2.38 0.29
N LYS A 107 2.92 -1.79 -0.78
CA LYS A 107 2.85 -2.43 -2.10
C LYS A 107 4.23 -2.72 -2.67
N ASP A 108 5.15 -1.75 -2.57
CA ASP A 108 6.52 -1.86 -3.06
C ASP A 108 7.28 -2.99 -2.36
N GLU A 109 7.06 -3.19 -1.05
CA GLU A 109 7.62 -4.32 -0.31
C GLU A 109 6.96 -5.67 -0.71
N ILE A 110 5.64 -5.69 -0.89
CA ILE A 110 4.91 -6.92 -1.28
C ILE A 110 5.33 -7.42 -2.66
N LEU A 111 5.71 -6.52 -3.58
CA LEU A 111 6.21 -6.87 -4.91
C LEU A 111 7.47 -7.75 -4.89
N GLN A 112 8.20 -7.81 -3.77
CA GLN A 112 9.39 -8.65 -3.65
C GLN A 112 9.07 -10.14 -3.46
N PHE A 113 7.82 -10.47 -3.11
CA PHE A 113 7.37 -11.84 -2.86
C PHE A 113 6.77 -12.46 -4.14
N ARG A 114 6.81 -13.80 -4.24
CA ARG A 114 6.24 -14.55 -5.38
C ARG A 114 4.77 -14.90 -5.14
N GLY A 115 3.96 -14.91 -6.22
CA GLY A 115 2.57 -15.40 -6.15
C GLY A 115 1.61 -14.46 -5.42
N VAL A 116 1.88 -13.16 -5.43
CA VAL A 116 1.13 -12.13 -4.69
C VAL A 116 0.19 -11.30 -5.58
N GLU A 117 -0.08 -11.73 -6.82
CA GLU A 117 -0.81 -10.95 -7.82
C GLU A 117 -2.21 -10.53 -7.34
N ASP A 118 -2.93 -11.44 -6.67
CA ASP A 118 -4.26 -11.14 -6.13
C ASP A 118 -4.21 -10.17 -4.93
N ILE A 119 -3.15 -10.24 -4.12
CA ILE A 119 -2.92 -9.32 -3.01
C ILE A 119 -2.62 -7.92 -3.56
N LEU A 120 -1.76 -7.83 -4.58
CA LEU A 120 -1.43 -6.57 -5.25
C LEU A 120 -2.67 -5.94 -5.87
N ARG A 121 -3.51 -6.72 -6.57
CA ARG A 121 -4.78 -6.22 -7.12
C ARG A 121 -5.69 -5.63 -6.03
N LYS A 122 -5.73 -6.25 -4.86
CA LYS A 122 -6.52 -5.75 -3.73
C LYS A 122 -5.96 -4.44 -3.16
N ILE A 123 -4.63 -4.34 -3.06
CA ILE A 123 -3.95 -3.13 -2.58
C ILE A 123 -4.09 -2.00 -3.59
N ASP A 124 -4.05 -2.30 -4.88
CA ASP A 124 -4.32 -1.34 -5.94
C ASP A 124 -5.74 -0.79 -5.85
N GLY A 125 -6.73 -1.64 -5.57
CA GLY A 125 -8.09 -1.18 -5.29
C GLY A 125 -8.19 -0.20 -4.10
N TYR A 126 -7.31 -0.30 -3.09
CA TYR A 126 -7.26 0.70 -2.02
C TYR A 126 -6.72 2.04 -2.49
N LEU A 127 -5.69 2.03 -3.33
CA LEU A 127 -5.11 3.25 -3.91
C LEU A 127 -6.08 3.91 -4.88
N GLU A 128 -6.74 3.14 -5.74
CA GLU A 128 -7.77 3.62 -6.67
C GLU A 128 -8.91 4.33 -5.95
N GLU A 129 -9.38 3.78 -4.83
CA GLU A 129 -10.45 4.42 -4.04
C GLU A 129 -9.99 5.75 -3.44
N ILE A 130 -8.77 5.82 -2.91
CA ILE A 130 -8.18 7.05 -2.38
C ILE A 130 -8.01 8.09 -3.48
N ASP A 131 -7.43 7.68 -4.61
CA ASP A 131 -7.14 8.53 -5.75
C ASP A 131 -8.45 9.03 -6.41
N ARG A 132 -9.50 8.21 -6.44
CA ARG A 132 -10.84 8.62 -6.91
C ARG A 132 -11.41 9.75 -6.06
N VAL A 133 -11.41 9.60 -4.73
CA VAL A 133 -11.95 10.65 -3.84
C VAL A 133 -11.08 11.91 -3.91
N GLN A 134 -9.77 11.77 -4.03
CA GLN A 134 -8.89 12.93 -4.23
C GLN A 134 -9.22 13.63 -5.56
N GLY A 135 -9.41 12.87 -6.64
CA GLY A 135 -9.81 13.40 -7.96
C GLY A 135 -11.08 14.24 -7.89
N TRP A 136 -12.08 13.83 -7.12
CA TRP A 136 -13.30 14.63 -6.93
C TRP A 136 -13.06 15.97 -6.23
N ILE A 137 -12.06 16.06 -5.35
CA ILE A 137 -11.72 17.32 -4.68
C ILE A 137 -10.88 18.20 -5.62
N ASP A 138 -10.00 17.58 -6.40
CA ASP A 138 -9.21 18.26 -7.43
C ASP A 138 -10.13 18.82 -8.55
N ASP A 139 -11.24 18.13 -8.86
CA ASP A 139 -12.32 18.61 -9.73
C ASP A 139 -12.98 19.89 -9.18
N MET A 140 -13.32 19.91 -7.88
CA MET A 140 -13.81 21.13 -7.22
C MET A 140 -12.82 22.30 -7.32
N GLU A 141 -11.52 22.02 -7.12
CA GLU A 141 -10.47 23.02 -7.25
C GLU A 141 -10.39 23.61 -8.67
N THR A 142 -10.60 22.76 -9.69
CA THR A 142 -10.59 23.17 -11.10
C THR A 142 -11.67 24.20 -11.40
N TYR A 143 -12.91 23.99 -10.93
CA TYR A 143 -13.99 24.97 -11.10
C TYR A 143 -13.77 26.26 -10.29
N LEU A 144 -12.99 26.22 -9.21
CA LEU A 144 -12.57 27.41 -8.45
C LEU A 144 -11.36 28.14 -9.09
N PHE A 145 -10.72 27.56 -10.12
CA PHE A 145 -9.67 28.22 -10.88
C PHE A 145 -10.22 29.22 -11.90
N SER A 146 -11.38 28.91 -12.47
CA SER A 146 -12.04 29.75 -13.46
C SER A 146 -12.76 30.94 -12.81
N ASP A 147 -13.76 30.68 -11.96
CA ASP A 147 -14.53 31.69 -11.21
C ASP A 147 -15.38 31.02 -10.11
N ALA A 148 -15.67 31.76 -9.04
CA ALA A 148 -16.62 31.36 -8.00
C ALA A 148 -18.01 31.01 -8.57
N GLN A 149 -18.47 31.74 -9.59
CA GLN A 149 -19.77 31.48 -10.22
C GLN A 149 -19.79 30.14 -10.98
N GLU A 150 -18.65 29.73 -11.55
CA GLU A 150 -18.52 28.48 -12.30
C GLU A 150 -18.67 27.27 -11.38
N PHE A 151 -18.02 27.31 -10.20
CA PHE A 151 -18.22 26.27 -9.18
C PHE A 151 -19.69 26.18 -8.71
N VAL A 152 -20.33 27.32 -8.44
CA VAL A 152 -21.74 27.35 -8.02
C VAL A 152 -22.65 26.78 -9.10
N HIS A 153 -22.39 27.12 -10.37
CA HIS A 153 -23.12 26.56 -11.50
C HIS A 153 -22.94 25.04 -11.57
N ALA A 154 -21.69 24.57 -11.60
CA ALA A 154 -21.35 23.15 -11.70
C ALA A 154 -22.02 22.30 -10.61
N PHE A 155 -21.98 22.78 -9.35
CA PHE A 155 -22.65 22.11 -8.24
C PHE A 155 -24.17 22.02 -8.42
N ASN A 156 -24.82 23.11 -8.84
CA ASN A 156 -26.28 23.16 -9.02
C ASN A 156 -26.77 22.34 -10.22
N THR A 157 -25.91 22.14 -11.22
CA THR A 157 -26.22 21.35 -12.42
C THR A 157 -25.72 19.91 -12.36
N ASN A 158 -25.24 19.44 -11.20
CA ASN A 158 -24.66 18.10 -11.01
C ASN A 158 -23.53 17.77 -12.00
N GLN A 159 -22.68 18.75 -12.32
CA GLN A 159 -21.53 18.56 -13.21
C GLN A 159 -20.31 18.00 -12.48
N LEU A 160 -20.27 18.06 -11.15
CA LEU A 160 -19.18 17.49 -10.36
C LEU A 160 -19.22 15.97 -10.42
N GLU A 161 -18.06 15.33 -10.59
CA GLU A 161 -17.97 13.90 -10.89
C GLU A 161 -18.64 12.99 -9.85
N PHE A 162 -18.58 13.35 -8.57
CA PHE A 162 -19.18 12.55 -7.49
C PHE A 162 -20.72 12.58 -7.47
N GLN A 163 -21.37 13.40 -8.31
CA GLN A 163 -22.83 13.54 -8.39
C GLN A 163 -23.47 12.74 -9.53
N GLN A 164 -22.65 12.14 -10.41
CA GLN A 164 -23.08 11.33 -11.56
C GLN A 164 -23.27 9.86 -11.18
#